data_AF-A0A8S2VYL5-F1
#
_entry.id   AF-A0A8S2VYL5-F1
#
_cell.length_a   1.000
_cell.length_b   1.000
_cell.length_c   1.000
_cell.angle_alpha   90.00
_cell.angle_beta   90.00
_cell.angle_gamma   90.00
#
_symmetry.space_group_name_H-M   'P 1'
#
loop_
_entity.id
_entity.type
_entity.pdbx_description
1 polymer ?
#
loop_
_entity_poly.entity_id
_entity_poly.type
_entity_poly.pdbx_seq_one_letter_code
_entity_poly.pdbx_strand_id
1 'polypeptide(L)'
;LFIKVAVTQATPNCTAETAAKFLVEKIILQYATPRQLLTDKESHFMANVFAAISSRCGINHIKTTYQPQTNGLTERFNTALAGSIGAYVNQQ
;
A
#
# COMPACT_ATOMS: atom_id res chain seq x y z
N LEU A 1 -2.20 -11.98 -15.77
CA LEU A 1 -1.32 -12.63 -14.78
C LEU A 1 -1.54 -11.93 -13.44
N PHE A 2 -2.09 -12.61 -12.43
CA PHE A 2 -2.20 -12.05 -11.08
C PHE A 2 -1.01 -12.56 -10.26
N ILE A 3 -0.04 -11.69 -10.01
CA ILE A 3 1.07 -12.00 -9.10
C ILE A 3 0.66 -11.61 -7.67
N LYS A 4 0.83 -12.53 -6.72
CA LYS A 4 0.61 -12.25 -5.30
C LYS A 4 1.95 -11.96 -4.66
N VAL A 5 2.28 -10.67 -4.53
CA VAL A 5 3.52 -10.16 -3.95
C VAL A 5 3.17 -9.20 -2.83
N ALA A 6 3.94 -9.25 -1.74
CA ALA A 6 3.92 -8.25 -0.68
C ALA A 6 5.20 -7.43 -0.76
N VAL A 7 5.06 -6.10 -0.91
CA VAL A 7 6.18 -5.16 -0.93
C VAL A 7 6.02 -4.25 0.28
N THR A 8 7.08 -4.12 1.07
CA THR A 8 7.11 -3.25 2.25
C THR A 8 8.32 -2.34 2.20
N GLN A 9 8.15 -1.11 2.69
CA GLN A 9 9.25 -0.15 2.82
C GLN A 9 9.03 0.66 4.09
N ALA A 10 10.07 0.78 4.92
CA ALA A 10 10.06 1.71 6.03
C ALA A 10 10.12 3.14 5.48
N THR A 11 9.20 3.99 5.91
CA THR A 11 9.13 5.40 5.50
C THR A 11 9.34 6.31 6.70
N PRO A 12 9.93 7.51 6.51
CA PRO A 12 10.16 8.45 7.60
C PRO A 12 8.88 9.17 8.07
N ASN A 13 7.81 9.12 7.27
CA ASN A 13 6.52 9.75 7.56
C ASN A 13 5.36 9.04 6.84
N CYS A 14 4.14 9.36 7.26
CA CYS A 14 2.89 8.89 6.68
C CYS A 14 2.21 10.01 5.88
N THR A 15 2.89 10.52 4.84
CA THR A 15 2.35 11.57 3.95
C THR A 15 1.90 10.99 2.61
N ALA A 16 1.02 11.72 1.91
CA ALA A 16 0.52 11.30 0.61
C ALA A 16 1.61 11.29 -0.46
N GLU A 17 2.55 12.23 -0.41
CA GLU A 17 3.71 12.29 -1.30
C GLU A 17 4.58 11.04 -1.13
N THR A 18 4.84 10.65 0.11
CA THR A 18 5.61 9.45 0.42
C THR A 18 4.89 8.18 -0.06
N ALA A 19 3.57 8.09 0.16
CA ALA A 19 2.77 6.96 -0.32
C ALA A 19 2.75 6.88 -1.87
N ALA A 20 2.61 8.02 -2.54
CA ALA A 20 2.59 8.06 -4.00
C ALA A 20 3.97 7.75 -4.61
N LYS A 21 5.05 8.24 -3.98
CA LYS A 21 6.42 7.89 -4.34
C LYS A 21 6.65 6.37 -4.21
N PHE A 22 6.21 5.77 -3.12
CA PHE A 22 6.27 4.32 -2.94
C PHE A 22 5.52 3.57 -4.05
N LEU A 23 4.28 3.97 -4.35
CA LEU A 23 3.49 3.36 -5.42
C LEU A 23 4.24 3.40 -6.77
N VAL A 24 4.82 4.55 -7.13
CA VAL A 24 5.54 4.69 -8.39
C VAL A 24 6.84 3.88 -8.39
N GLU A 25 7.72 4.11 -7.41
CA GLU A 25 9.07 3.56 -7.41
C GLU A 25 9.15 2.07 -7.09
N LYS A 26 8.25 1.59 -6.23
CA LYS A 26 8.30 0.21 -5.73
C LYS A 26 7.32 -0.71 -6.41
N ILE A 27 6.22 -0.18 -6.95
CA ILE A 27 5.20 -1.02 -7.60
C ILE A 27 5.24 -0.83 -9.12
N ILE A 28 5.02 0.39 -9.60
CA ILE A 28 4.86 0.67 -11.04
C ILE A 28 6.15 0.41 -11.81
N LEU A 29 7.26 0.97 -11.35
CA LEU A 29 8.55 0.87 -12.06
C LEU A 29 9.19 -0.52 -11.98
N GLN A 30 8.87 -1.32 -10.96
CA GLN A 30 9.50 -2.64 -10.75
C GLN A 30 8.67 -3.80 -11.28
N TYR A 31 7.34 -3.69 -11.25
CA TYR A 31 6.45 -4.77 -11.64
C TYR A 31 5.65 -4.39 -12.89
N ALA A 32 4.65 -3.54 -12.72
CA ALA A 32 3.80 -2.99 -13.76
C ALA A 32 2.82 -2.01 -13.12
N THR A 33 2.15 -1.23 -13.96
CA THR A 33 1.04 -0.39 -13.50
C THR A 33 -0.19 -1.25 -13.19
N PRO A 34 -0.73 -1.20 -11.96
CA PRO A 34 -1.94 -1.95 -11.62
C PRO A 34 -3.17 -1.34 -12.29
N ARG A 35 -4.09 -2.17 -12.79
CA ARG A 35 -5.35 -1.69 -13.36
C ARG A 35 -6.30 -1.11 -12.29
N GLN A 36 -6.26 -1.70 -11.10
CA GLN A 36 -7.07 -1.31 -9.95
C GLN A 36 -6.18 -1.21 -8.73
N LEU A 37 -6.37 -0.14 -7.96
CA LEU A 37 -5.71 0.05 -6.68
C LEU A 37 -6.79 0.13 -5.61
N LEU A 38 -6.75 -0.79 -4.65
CA LEU A 38 -7.66 -0.80 -3.52
C LEU A 38 -6.92 -0.26 -2.29
N THR A 39 -7.42 0.83 -1.71
CA THR A 39 -6.88 1.36 -0.45
C THR A 39 -8.02 1.57 0.55
N ASP A 40 -7.67 1.69 1.82
CA ASP A 40 -8.56 2.27 2.81
C ASP A 40 -8.71 3.80 2.61
N LYS A 41 -9.48 4.42 3.51
CA LYS A 41 -9.80 5.85 3.50
C LYS A 41 -8.82 6.68 4.33
N GLU A 42 -7.60 6.18 4.58
CA GLU A 42 -6.61 6.98 5.30
C GLU A 42 -6.21 8.24 4.51
N SER A 43 -5.86 9.31 5.23
CA SER A 43 -5.69 10.66 4.69
C SER A 43 -4.62 10.73 3.59
N HIS A 44 -3.52 9.98 3.73
CA HIS A 44 -2.45 9.89 2.74
C HIS A 44 -2.88 9.23 1.42
N PHE A 45 -3.88 8.33 1.44
CA PHE A 45 -4.44 7.77 0.20
C PHE A 45 -5.59 8.61 -0.37
N MET A 46 -6.18 9.50 0.43
CA MET A 46 -7.26 10.40 -0.01
C MET A 46 -6.76 11.71 -0.61
N ALA A 47 -5.50 12.07 -0.40
CA ALA A 47 -4.98 13.36 -0.83
C ALA A 47 -4.91 13.50 -2.36
N ASN A 48 -5.04 14.74 -2.84
CA ASN A 48 -5.07 15.08 -4.26
C ASN A 48 -3.85 14.58 -5.04
N VAL A 49 -2.66 14.57 -4.41
CA VAL A 49 -1.43 14.07 -5.05
C VAL A 49 -1.53 12.58 -5.40
N PHE A 50 -2.12 11.78 -4.51
CA PHE A 50 -2.27 10.34 -4.70
C PHE A 50 -3.30 10.03 -5.79
N ALA A 51 -4.42 10.77 -5.79
CA ALA A 51 -5.44 10.68 -6.83
C ALA A 51 -4.90 11.12 -8.20
N ALA A 52 -4.12 12.20 -8.25
CA ALA A 52 -3.52 12.70 -9.48
C ALA A 52 -2.54 11.71 -10.09
N ILE A 53 -1.69 11.08 -9.27
CA ILE A 53 -0.75 10.05 -9.73
C ILE A 53 -1.50 8.81 -10.21
N SER A 54 -2.50 8.35 -9.46
CA SER A 54 -3.34 7.21 -9.87
C SER A 54 -3.99 7.48 -11.23
N SER A 55 -4.57 8.67 -11.42
CA SER A 55 -5.18 9.08 -12.69
C SER A 55 -4.16 9.15 -13.84
N ARG A 56 -2.98 9.75 -13.61
CA ARG A 56 -1.92 9.85 -14.63
C ARG A 56 -1.37 8.49 -15.05
N CYS A 57 -1.34 7.54 -14.14
CA CYS A 57 -0.94 6.18 -14.43
C CYS A 57 -2.09 5.32 -14.98
N GLY A 58 -3.31 5.85 -15.14
CA GLY A 58 -4.46 5.08 -15.63
C GLY A 58 -4.95 4.02 -14.64
N ILE A 59 -4.69 4.23 -13.35
CA ILE A 59 -5.07 3.34 -12.25
C ILE A 59 -6.50 3.71 -11.81
N ASN A 60 -7.39 2.73 -11.78
CA ASN A 60 -8.70 2.90 -11.16
C ASN A 60 -8.58 2.75 -9.63
N HIS A 61 -8.58 3.88 -8.91
CA HIS A 61 -8.45 3.89 -7.46
C HIS A 61 -9.81 3.64 -6.79
N ILE A 62 -9.95 2.46 -6.20
CA ILE A 62 -11.11 2.00 -5.44
C ILE A 62 -10.81 2.17 -3.96
N LYS A 63 -11.75 2.76 -3.23
CA LYS A 63 -11.62 3.00 -1.79
C LYS A 63 -12.52 2.02 -1.06
N THR A 64 -11.99 1.30 -0.09
CA THR A 64 -12.82 0.42 0.72
C THR A 64 -13.82 1.26 1.52
N THR A 65 -15.09 0.86 1.50
CA THR A 65 -15.95 1.11 2.66
C THR A 65 -15.39 0.23 3.77
N TYR A 66 -15.27 0.75 5.00
CA TYR A 66 -14.60 0.10 6.13
C TYR A 66 -15.20 -1.30 6.40
N GLN A 67 -14.73 -2.30 5.66
CA GLN A 67 -15.25 -3.66 5.64
C GLN A 67 -14.06 -4.58 5.91
N PRO A 68 -13.98 -5.19 7.11
CA PRO A 68 -12.85 -6.04 7.54
C PRO A 68 -12.52 -7.18 6.56
N GLN A 69 -13.49 -7.58 5.73
CA GLN A 69 -13.33 -8.65 4.76
C GLN A 69 -12.57 -8.22 3.49
N THR A 70 -12.64 -6.96 3.07
CA THR A 70 -12.09 -6.51 1.78
C THR A 70 -10.57 -6.23 1.88
N ASN A 71 -10.08 -5.82 3.05
CA ASN A 71 -8.64 -5.58 3.29
C ASN A 71 -7.98 -6.69 4.14
N GLY A 72 -8.70 -7.78 4.41
CA GLY A 72 -8.25 -8.81 5.36
C GLY A 72 -6.94 -9.51 4.99
N LEU A 73 -6.58 -9.58 3.70
CA LEU A 73 -5.27 -10.13 3.29
C LEU A 73 -4.12 -9.21 3.70
N THR A 74 -4.28 -7.90 3.51
CA THR A 74 -3.29 -6.89 3.89
C THR A 74 -3.16 -6.82 5.41
N GLU A 75 -4.27 -6.80 6.14
CA GLU A 75 -4.28 -6.76 7.61
C GLU A 75 -3.61 -7.99 8.22
N ARG A 76 -3.91 -9.20 7.71
CA ARG A 76 -3.26 -10.44 8.17
C ARG A 76 -1.76 -10.42 7.92
N PHE A 77 -1.34 -9.90 6.77
CA PHE A 77 0.08 -9.76 6.46
C PHE A 77 0.77 -8.75 7.37
N ASN A 78 0.14 -7.59 7.63
CA ASN A 78 0.68 -6.58 8.53
C ASN A 78 0.85 -7.12 9.96
N THR A 79 -0.12 -7.87 10.47
CA THR A 79 -0.02 -8.52 11.79
C THR A 79 1.13 -9.54 11.84
N ALA A 80 1.27 -10.37 10.80
CA ALA A 80 2.38 -11.32 10.72
C ALA A 80 3.74 -10.61 10.68
N LEU A 81 3.86 -9.55 9.88
CA LEU A 81 5.07 -8.75 9.75
C LEU A 81 5.47 -8.09 11.08
N ALA A 82 4.52 -7.46 11.77
CA ALA A 82 4.76 -6.86 13.08
C ALA A 82 5.20 -7.91 14.12
N GLY A 83 4.59 -9.09 14.10
CA GLY A 83 4.98 -10.22 14.95
C GLY A 83 6.41 -10.68 14.69
N SER A 84 6.81 -10.81 13.42
CA SER A 84 8.18 -11.17 13.05
C SER A 84 9.21 -10.12 13.48
N ILE A 85 8.90 -8.83 13.29
CA ILE A 85 9.77 -7.73 13.73
C ILE A 85 9.92 -7.73 15.25
N GLY A 86 8.81 -7.88 15.99
CA GLY A 86 8.84 -7.93 17.46
C GLY A 86 9.64 -9.11 18.00
N ALA A 87 9.49 -10.29 17.39
CA ALA A 87 10.27 -11.48 17.75
C ALA A 87 11.78 -11.26 17.52
N TYR A 88 12.16 -10.62 16.41
CA TYR A 88 13.55 -10.31 16.09
C TYR A 88 14.17 -9.33 17.09
N VAL A 89 13.45 -8.26 17.43
CA VAL A 89 13.93 -7.25 18.40
C VAL A 89 14.11 -7.85 19.79
N ASN A 90 13.19 -8.73 20.22
CA ASN A 90 13.27 -9.40 21.52
C ASN A 90 14.36 -10.49 21.62
N GLN A 91 14.98 -10.86 20.49
CA GLN A 91 16.08 -11.82 20.42
C GLN A 91 17.47 -11.16 20.43
N GLN A 92 17.53 -9.82 20.43
CA GLN A 92 18.76 -9.04 20.60
C GLN A 92 18.92 -8.60 22.07
#